data_AF-A0AAW5S8X0-F1
#
_entry.id   AF-A0AAW5S8X0-F1
#
_cell.length_a   1.000
_cell.length_b   1.000
_cell.length_c   1.000
_cell.angle_alpha   90.00
_cell.angle_beta   90.00
_cell.angle_gamma   90.00
#
_symmetry.space_group_name_H-M   'P 1'
#
loop_
_entity.id
_entity.type
_entity.pdbx_description
1 polymer ?
#
loop_
_entity_poly.entity_id
_entity_poly.type
_entity_poly.pdbx_seq_one_letter_code
_entity_poly.pdbx_strand_id
1 'polypeptide(L)'
;MTILSEPDRALAPVATRRRCVVRPATALNRMTRYRGGTYSHTVDRVVFADGSWARTDLIRLNPNVHAYSLDFAGIAPAHPSRYRVDTWSALPHLRTSRHEAKVDWILRNSFPLRSTAELSRQVRDAGYPLGPANITEHEAIAATQAAIWFFTNGLALDTRPLNVPIAVHRAPGPVLTFEFDGQPQLGGYSVWSSSAGDATLKLQKSTNGVVWQDVSGSHLRLGPGQRRYQRTLGEGSTLSSSSHGRGGRGYRYYRLVATSETATPTIEHVNFRLTGARHYRNADKVVHLYNYLLAQAGRADHHADDALLLDDRHATADAGLIGPFRVRIPLLLSADDGHQLVDADGFAVGQVVEPGTDFYIREAPGGSGITLTAKTVGDLHGRVLTGVALDEASQRFTPVALAIPTEMAIEFDISWQADEAWSYIVGDKR
;
A
#
# COMPACT_ATOMS: atom_id res chain seq x y z
N MET A 1 -67.92 -33.46 10.48
CA MET A 1 -66.67 -32.82 10.92
C MET A 1 -65.88 -32.48 9.68
N THR A 2 -65.93 -31.22 9.25
CA THR A 2 -65.15 -30.75 8.11
C THR A 2 -63.87 -30.18 8.69
N ILE A 3 -62.75 -30.87 8.43
CA ILE A 3 -61.41 -30.37 8.75
C ILE A 3 -61.15 -29.22 7.78
N LEU A 4 -61.16 -27.99 8.29
CA LEU A 4 -60.65 -26.83 7.58
C LEU A 4 -59.12 -27.00 7.50
N SER A 5 -58.64 -27.44 6.35
CA SER A 5 -57.23 -27.30 6.00
C SER A 5 -56.95 -25.81 5.83
N GLU A 6 -56.16 -25.24 6.74
CA GLU A 6 -55.53 -23.94 6.51
C GLU A 6 -54.72 -24.02 5.21
N PRO A 7 -54.84 -23.03 4.30
CA PRO A 7 -53.98 -22.99 3.14
C PRO A 7 -52.55 -22.77 3.62
N ASP A 8 -51.67 -23.69 3.24
CA ASP A 8 -50.22 -23.59 3.44
C ASP A 8 -49.75 -22.27 2.82
N ARG A 9 -49.52 -21.26 3.67
CA ARG A 9 -49.16 -19.91 3.22
C ARG A 9 -47.77 -20.00 2.61
N ALA A 10 -47.67 -19.74 1.30
CA ALA A 10 -46.39 -19.78 0.62
C ALA A 10 -45.46 -18.70 1.21
N LEU A 11 -44.37 -19.13 1.84
CA LEU A 11 -43.35 -18.26 2.39
C LEU A 11 -42.74 -17.39 1.27
N ALA A 12 -42.70 -16.07 1.47
CA ALA A 12 -42.17 -15.19 0.45
C ALA A 12 -40.63 -15.21 0.46
N PRO A 13 -39.97 -15.30 -0.71
CA PRO A 13 -38.52 -15.32 -0.80
C PRO A 13 -37.92 -13.97 -0.41
N VAL A 14 -36.79 -14.03 0.29
CA VAL A 14 -36.00 -12.87 0.70
C VAL A 14 -34.77 -12.75 -0.19
N ALA A 15 -34.43 -11.53 -0.59
CA ALA A 15 -33.18 -11.24 -1.29
C ALA A 15 -32.33 -10.23 -0.50
N THR A 16 -31.06 -10.57 -0.27
CA THR A 16 -30.10 -9.68 0.38
C THR A 16 -29.07 -9.17 -0.62
N ARG A 17 -28.84 -7.85 -0.61
CA ARG A 17 -27.75 -7.21 -1.32
C ARG A 17 -26.86 -6.46 -0.34
N ARG A 18 -25.59 -6.83 -0.30
CA ARG A 18 -24.58 -6.14 0.51
C ARG A 18 -24.01 -4.91 -0.23
N ARG A 19 -23.84 -3.82 0.52
CA ARG A 19 -23.08 -2.63 0.13
C ARG A 19 -22.11 -2.24 1.25
N CYS A 20 -20.89 -1.86 0.90
CA CYS A 20 -19.96 -1.27 1.87
C CYS A 20 -19.93 0.24 1.68
N VAL A 21 -20.16 0.98 2.76
CA VAL A 21 -20.16 2.43 2.77
C VAL A 21 -19.08 2.92 3.73
N VAL A 22 -18.14 3.70 3.20
CA VAL A 22 -17.14 4.39 4.02
C VAL A 22 -17.50 5.84 4.10
N ARG A 23 -17.40 6.40 5.30
CA ARG A 23 -17.65 7.81 5.58
C ARG A 23 -16.49 8.38 6.41
N PRO A 24 -16.19 9.68 6.27
CA PRO A 24 -15.30 10.37 7.19
C PRO A 24 -15.82 10.21 8.63
N ALA A 25 -14.93 9.98 9.60
CA ALA A 25 -15.32 10.01 11.03
C ALA A 25 -15.84 11.39 11.46
N THR A 26 -15.36 12.45 10.79
CA THR A 26 -15.84 13.83 10.97
C THR A 26 -16.42 14.35 9.66
N ALA A 27 -17.64 14.89 9.69
CA ALA A 27 -18.33 15.38 8.51
C ALA A 27 -17.50 16.39 7.70
N LEU A 28 -17.30 16.10 6.41
CA LEU A 28 -16.54 16.93 5.47
C LEU A 28 -17.48 17.66 4.51
N ASN A 29 -18.05 18.78 4.95
CA ASN A 29 -19.08 19.48 4.18
C ASN A 29 -18.52 20.28 2.98
N ARG A 30 -17.27 20.75 3.06
CA ARG A 30 -16.59 21.47 1.99
C ARG A 30 -15.09 21.23 2.06
N MET A 31 -14.49 20.78 0.96
CA MET A 31 -13.04 20.70 0.80
C MET A 31 -12.59 21.66 -0.29
N THR A 32 -11.54 22.43 -0.02
CA THR A 32 -10.94 23.33 -1.02
C THR A 32 -9.44 23.19 -1.00
N ARG A 33 -8.84 23.01 -2.17
CA ARG A 33 -7.39 23.10 -2.35
C ARG A 33 -7.05 24.52 -2.76
N TYR A 34 -6.37 25.26 -1.87
CA TYR A 34 -5.84 26.58 -2.20
C TYR A 34 -4.48 26.44 -2.91
N ARG A 35 -4.13 27.43 -3.75
CA ARG A 35 -2.86 27.51 -4.48
C ARG A 35 -1.71 27.09 -3.57
N GLY A 36 -0.95 26.08 -3.98
CA GLY A 36 0.28 25.71 -3.30
C GLY A 36 1.27 26.87 -3.39
N GLY A 37 1.64 27.44 -2.24
CA GLY A 37 2.87 28.24 -2.15
C GLY A 37 4.06 27.39 -2.58
N THR A 38 5.20 28.05 -2.81
CA THR A 38 6.51 27.42 -3.03
C THR A 38 6.60 26.14 -2.19
N TYR A 39 6.83 25.00 -2.85
CA TYR A 39 6.90 23.66 -2.27
C TYR A 39 7.16 23.67 -0.76
N SER A 40 6.24 23.11 0.02
CA SER A 40 6.39 22.95 1.47
C SER A 40 7.77 22.35 1.79
N HIS A 41 8.32 22.64 2.97
CA HIS A 41 9.59 22.08 3.44
C HIS A 41 9.57 20.53 3.53
N THR A 42 8.42 19.90 3.30
CA THR A 42 8.15 18.46 3.22
C THR A 42 8.55 17.81 1.89
N VAL A 43 8.99 18.58 0.91
CA VAL A 43 9.17 18.08 -0.46
C VAL A 43 10.49 17.35 -0.65
N ASP A 44 10.39 16.03 -0.64
CA ASP A 44 11.45 15.13 -1.07
C ASP A 44 11.33 14.81 -2.56
N ARG A 45 12.49 14.59 -3.19
CA ARG A 45 12.55 14.04 -4.55
C ARG A 45 12.72 12.53 -4.48
N VAL A 46 11.79 11.81 -5.09
CA VAL A 46 11.89 10.37 -5.31
C VAL A 46 12.17 10.05 -6.78
N VAL A 47 12.90 8.96 -7.01
CA VAL A 47 13.25 8.43 -8.34
C VAL A 47 12.66 7.03 -8.47
N PHE A 48 12.04 6.75 -9.61
CA PHE A 48 11.42 5.46 -9.92
C PHE A 48 12.35 4.61 -10.79
N ALA A 49 12.06 3.31 -10.86
CA ALA A 49 12.88 2.33 -11.58
C ALA A 49 12.95 2.59 -13.10
N ASP A 50 11.95 3.26 -13.67
CA ASP A 50 11.92 3.70 -15.08
C ASP A 50 12.75 4.98 -15.34
N GLY A 51 13.37 5.55 -14.30
CA GLY A 51 14.15 6.78 -14.37
C GLY A 51 13.33 8.06 -14.25
N SER A 52 12.00 7.96 -14.21
CA SER A 52 11.14 9.09 -13.88
C SER A 52 11.36 9.52 -12.43
N TRP A 53 10.95 10.74 -12.09
CA TRP A 53 11.09 11.28 -10.74
C TRP A 53 9.92 12.20 -10.41
N ALA A 54 9.63 12.32 -9.13
CA ALA A 54 8.64 13.26 -8.62
C ALA A 54 9.11 13.95 -7.36
N ARG A 55 8.50 15.10 -7.11
CA ARG A 55 8.48 15.75 -5.80
C ARG A 55 7.24 15.28 -5.07
N THR A 56 7.41 14.68 -3.90
CA THR A 56 6.30 14.20 -3.09
C THR A 56 5.89 15.27 -2.09
N ASP A 57 4.59 15.47 -1.91
CA ASP A 57 4.05 16.40 -0.92
C ASP A 57 2.78 15.82 -0.30
N LEU A 58 2.51 16.20 0.95
CA LEU A 58 1.25 15.86 1.62
C LEU A 58 0.23 16.95 1.28
N ILE A 59 -0.70 16.63 0.39
CA ILE A 59 -1.72 17.57 -0.07
C ILE A 59 -2.60 17.97 1.11
N ARG A 60 -2.78 19.27 1.31
CA ARG A 60 -3.69 19.82 2.33
C ARG A 60 -4.91 20.44 1.66
N LEU A 61 -6.09 19.94 2.01
CA LEU A 61 -7.38 20.54 1.67
C LEU A 61 -7.93 21.26 2.90
N ASN A 62 -8.49 22.45 2.75
CA ASN A 62 -9.20 23.12 3.84
C ASN A 62 -10.46 22.32 4.22
N PRO A 63 -10.76 22.06 5.52
CA PRO A 63 -10.11 22.58 6.73
C PRO A 63 -9.08 21.64 7.38
N ASN A 64 -7.93 21.46 6.72
CA ASN A 64 -6.79 20.62 7.17
C ASN A 64 -6.97 19.12 6.99
N VAL A 65 -7.65 18.72 5.93
CA VAL A 65 -7.69 17.33 5.46
C VAL A 65 -6.39 17.02 4.72
N HIS A 66 -5.60 16.11 5.28
CA HIS A 66 -4.41 15.58 4.64
C HIS A 66 -4.79 14.56 3.56
N ALA A 67 -4.09 14.56 2.45
CA ALA A 67 -4.37 13.67 1.33
C ALA A 67 -3.12 13.37 0.50
N TYR A 68 -3.14 12.23 -0.19
CA TYR A 68 -2.11 11.83 -1.14
C TYR A 68 -2.66 11.82 -2.56
N SER A 69 -1.79 12.06 -3.55
CA SER A 69 -2.19 11.97 -4.96
C SER A 69 -2.47 10.51 -5.35
N LEU A 70 -3.55 10.30 -6.09
CA LEU A 70 -3.92 9.02 -6.71
C LEU A 70 -3.56 8.95 -8.21
N ASP A 71 -2.93 9.98 -8.74
CA ASP A 71 -2.51 10.04 -10.13
C ASP A 71 -1.20 10.80 -10.28
N PHE A 72 -0.14 10.09 -10.65
CA PHE A 72 1.18 10.66 -10.92
C PHE A 72 1.18 11.73 -12.02
N ALA A 73 0.31 11.62 -13.02
CA ALA A 73 0.21 12.62 -14.10
C ALA A 73 -0.69 13.81 -13.74
N GLY A 74 -1.41 13.71 -12.61
CA GLY A 74 -2.36 14.72 -12.17
C GLY A 74 -1.66 16.01 -11.76
N ILE A 75 -2.24 17.15 -12.15
CA ILE A 75 -1.69 18.47 -11.82
C ILE A 75 -2.36 19.08 -10.58
N ALA A 76 -1.65 19.99 -9.94
CA ALA A 76 -2.22 20.83 -8.90
C ALA A 76 -3.01 22.00 -9.52
N PRO A 77 -4.15 22.40 -8.93
CA PRO A 77 -4.89 23.56 -9.40
C PRO A 77 -4.11 24.85 -9.16
N ALA A 78 -4.14 25.76 -10.15
CA ALA A 78 -3.50 27.06 -10.06
C ALA A 78 -4.30 28.06 -9.20
N HIS A 79 -5.61 27.89 -9.15
CA HIS A 79 -6.57 28.68 -8.38
C HIS A 79 -7.25 27.81 -7.32
N PRO A 80 -7.91 28.41 -6.32
CA PRO A 80 -8.67 27.63 -5.34
C PRO A 80 -9.72 26.74 -6.02
N SER A 81 -9.58 25.42 -5.90
CA SER A 81 -10.51 24.45 -6.49
C SER A 81 -11.24 23.69 -5.40
N ARG A 82 -12.56 23.56 -5.57
CA ARG A 82 -13.40 22.76 -4.66
C ARG A 82 -13.25 21.29 -4.96
N TYR A 83 -13.16 20.50 -3.90
CA TYR A 83 -13.10 19.05 -3.93
C TYR A 83 -14.37 18.49 -3.26
N ARG A 84 -14.91 17.43 -3.84
CA ARG A 84 -16.01 16.65 -3.27
C ARG A 84 -15.49 15.27 -2.88
N VAL A 85 -16.03 14.72 -1.78
CA VAL A 85 -15.78 13.33 -1.40
C VAL A 85 -16.41 12.40 -2.45
N ASP A 86 -15.66 11.38 -2.86
CA ASP A 86 -16.11 10.35 -3.80
C ASP A 86 -15.46 9.00 -3.45
N THR A 87 -15.78 7.95 -4.21
CA THR A 87 -15.25 6.59 -4.00
C THR A 87 -14.13 6.26 -4.98
N TRP A 88 -13.28 5.29 -4.63
CA TRP A 88 -12.27 4.74 -5.53
C TRP A 88 -12.84 4.32 -6.89
N SER A 89 -14.00 3.66 -6.89
CA SER A 89 -14.66 3.18 -8.12
C SER A 89 -15.15 4.27 -9.06
N ALA A 90 -15.30 5.50 -8.57
CA ALA A 90 -15.68 6.65 -9.40
C ALA A 90 -14.51 7.20 -10.23
N LEU A 91 -13.27 6.85 -9.87
CA LEU A 91 -12.07 7.30 -10.59
C LEU A 91 -11.85 6.43 -11.84
N PRO A 92 -11.90 6.99 -13.06
CA PRO A 92 -11.87 6.17 -14.29
C PRO A 92 -10.64 5.26 -14.41
N HIS A 93 -9.46 5.73 -14.03
CA HIS A 93 -8.21 4.95 -14.10
C HIS A 93 -8.06 3.89 -13.00
N LEU A 94 -8.88 3.95 -11.95
CA LEU A 94 -8.84 3.04 -10.81
C LEU A 94 -10.09 2.16 -10.69
N ARG A 95 -11.13 2.40 -11.49
CA ARG A 95 -12.42 1.69 -11.42
C ARG A 95 -12.29 0.17 -11.50
N THR A 96 -11.33 -0.33 -12.28
CA THR A 96 -11.06 -1.77 -12.43
C THR A 96 -9.89 -2.25 -11.57
N SER A 97 -9.28 -1.37 -10.77
CA SER A 97 -8.14 -1.71 -9.92
C SER A 97 -8.61 -2.44 -8.67
N ARG A 98 -8.04 -3.62 -8.44
CA ARG A 98 -8.22 -4.43 -7.23
C ARG A 98 -7.32 -4.00 -6.06
N HIS A 99 -6.69 -2.82 -6.15
CA HIS A 99 -5.70 -2.37 -5.18
C HIS A 99 -6.23 -1.39 -4.13
N GLU A 100 -7.54 -1.09 -4.14
CA GLU A 100 -8.15 -0.18 -3.17
C GLU A 100 -7.84 -0.59 -1.72
N ALA A 101 -7.96 -1.87 -1.39
CA ALA A 101 -7.69 -2.37 -0.05
C ALA A 101 -6.23 -2.20 0.37
N LYS A 102 -5.28 -2.35 -0.57
CA LYS A 102 -3.85 -2.12 -0.31
C LYS A 102 -3.55 -0.66 -0.06
N VAL A 103 -4.19 0.24 -0.82
CA VAL A 103 -4.03 1.68 -0.62
C VAL A 103 -4.66 2.13 0.69
N ASP A 104 -5.84 1.64 1.04
CA ASP A 104 -6.46 1.89 2.34
C ASP A 104 -5.57 1.40 3.50
N TRP A 105 -5.03 0.18 3.40
CA TRP A 105 -4.07 -0.32 4.37
C TRP A 105 -2.86 0.60 4.52
N ILE A 106 -2.28 1.06 3.40
CA ILE A 106 -1.15 2.00 3.42
C ILE A 106 -1.54 3.27 4.15
N LEU A 107 -2.67 3.91 3.80
CA LEU A 107 -3.08 5.18 4.41
C LEU A 107 -3.21 5.07 5.94
N ARG A 108 -3.79 3.97 6.44
CA ARG A 108 -3.98 3.72 7.88
C ARG A 108 -2.70 3.34 8.63
N ASN A 109 -1.72 2.80 7.93
CA ASN A 109 -0.47 2.32 8.51
C ASN A 109 0.74 3.17 8.09
N SER A 110 0.49 4.41 7.70
CA SER A 110 1.51 5.38 7.29
C SER A 110 1.19 6.78 7.81
N PHE A 111 2.06 7.74 7.47
CA PHE A 111 1.90 9.12 7.90
C PHE A 111 0.73 9.79 7.15
N PRO A 112 -0.09 10.64 7.78
CA PRO A 112 0.01 11.13 9.16
C PRO A 112 -0.78 10.33 10.19
N LEU A 113 -1.50 9.27 9.81
CA LEU A 113 -2.30 8.47 10.76
C LEU A 113 -1.42 7.68 11.74
N ARG A 114 -0.18 7.40 11.36
CA ARG A 114 0.89 6.91 12.25
C ARG A 114 1.97 7.97 12.37
N SER A 115 2.44 8.20 13.59
CA SER A 115 3.57 9.10 13.83
C SER A 115 4.87 8.53 13.26
N THR A 116 5.82 9.41 12.95
CA THR A 116 7.13 8.98 12.44
C THR A 116 7.91 8.10 13.43
N ALA A 117 7.70 8.31 14.74
CA ALA A 117 8.31 7.48 15.79
C ALA A 117 7.73 6.06 15.80
N GLU A 118 6.41 5.92 15.66
CA GLU A 118 5.73 4.62 15.55
C GLU A 118 6.16 3.88 14.29
N LEU A 119 6.15 4.56 13.13
CA LEU A 119 6.61 3.98 11.86
C LEU A 119 8.06 3.51 11.95
N SER A 120 8.94 4.34 12.54
CA SER A 120 10.34 3.97 12.70
C SER A 120 10.53 2.73 13.58
N ARG A 121 9.69 2.56 14.61
CA ARG A 121 9.70 1.37 15.46
C ARG A 121 9.27 0.14 14.67
N GLN A 122 8.10 0.20 14.02
CA GLN A 122 7.56 -0.91 13.24
C GLN A 122 8.49 -1.37 12.12
N VAL A 123 9.12 -0.43 11.41
CA VAL A 123 10.06 -0.73 10.34
C VAL A 123 11.34 -1.40 10.88
N ARG A 124 11.84 -0.99 12.06
CA ARG A 124 12.96 -1.67 12.74
C ARG A 124 12.57 -3.07 13.21
N ASP A 125 11.38 -3.22 13.81
CA ASP A 125 10.88 -4.51 14.30
C ASP A 125 10.68 -5.50 13.13
N ALA A 126 10.36 -4.99 11.94
CA ALA A 126 10.30 -5.77 10.71
C ALA A 126 11.69 -6.09 10.09
N GLY A 127 12.79 -5.68 10.72
CA GLY A 127 14.16 -6.01 10.33
C GLY A 127 14.83 -5.05 9.34
N TYR A 128 14.22 -3.91 9.03
CA TYR A 128 14.82 -2.94 8.11
C TYR A 128 15.85 -2.03 8.82
N PRO A 129 17.03 -1.79 8.22
CA PRO A 129 18.10 -1.04 8.87
C PRO A 129 17.90 0.48 8.76
N LEU A 130 17.17 1.08 9.69
CA LEU A 130 16.99 2.56 9.75
C LEU A 130 18.12 3.31 10.48
N GLY A 131 18.98 2.59 11.20
CA GLY A 131 19.89 3.18 12.16
C GLY A 131 19.17 3.79 13.38
N PRO A 132 19.87 4.61 14.19
CA PRO A 132 19.34 5.13 15.44
C PRO A 132 18.33 6.26 15.24
N ALA A 133 18.44 7.03 14.15
CA ALA A 133 17.55 8.14 13.86
C ALA A 133 16.20 7.66 13.34
N ASN A 134 15.12 8.32 13.77
CA ASN A 134 13.78 8.06 13.24
C ASN A 134 13.65 8.59 11.80
N ILE A 135 12.70 8.03 11.07
CA ILE A 135 12.19 8.54 9.80
C ILE A 135 11.67 9.96 10.04
N THR A 136 11.96 10.89 9.15
CA THR A 136 11.44 12.26 9.21
C THR A 136 10.05 12.34 8.55
N GLU A 137 9.32 13.44 8.74
CA GLU A 137 8.02 13.62 8.09
C GLU A 137 8.13 13.59 6.55
N HIS A 138 9.14 14.25 5.97
CA HIS A 138 9.35 14.25 4.51
C HIS A 138 9.67 12.85 3.98
N GLU A 139 10.51 12.09 4.68
CA GLU A 139 10.82 10.70 4.30
C GLU A 139 9.57 9.81 4.39
N ALA A 140 8.73 10.02 5.41
CA ALA A 140 7.49 9.28 5.58
C ALA A 140 6.47 9.61 4.48
N ILE A 141 6.28 10.89 4.16
CA ILE A 141 5.41 11.36 3.07
C ILE A 141 5.90 10.78 1.73
N ALA A 142 7.20 10.83 1.46
CA ALA A 142 7.80 10.33 0.23
C ALA A 142 7.57 8.83 0.03
N ALA A 143 7.85 8.03 1.06
CA ALA A 143 7.65 6.58 1.01
C ALA A 143 6.18 6.21 0.86
N THR A 144 5.29 6.92 1.56
CA THR A 144 3.84 6.70 1.51
C THR A 144 3.29 7.02 0.12
N GLN A 145 3.62 8.19 -0.42
CA GLN A 145 3.19 8.59 -1.76
C GLN A 145 3.72 7.65 -2.85
N ALA A 146 4.98 7.19 -2.75
CA ALA A 146 5.54 6.22 -3.67
C ALA A 146 4.84 4.85 -3.57
N ALA A 147 4.49 4.40 -2.35
CA ALA A 147 3.75 3.16 -2.15
C ALA A 147 2.33 3.23 -2.75
N ILE A 148 1.66 4.38 -2.65
CA ILE A 148 0.36 4.61 -3.29
C ILE A 148 0.50 4.56 -4.82
N TRP A 149 1.47 5.29 -5.40
CA TRP A 149 1.69 5.30 -6.85
C TRP A 149 2.12 3.95 -7.44
N PHE A 150 2.73 3.08 -6.65
CA PHE A 150 2.95 1.69 -7.07
C PHE A 150 1.63 0.98 -7.41
N PHE A 151 0.58 1.18 -6.61
CA PHE A 151 -0.72 0.54 -6.79
C PHE A 151 -1.68 1.30 -7.72
N THR A 152 -1.56 2.63 -7.79
CA THR A 152 -2.46 3.47 -8.62
C THR A 152 -1.93 3.69 -10.03
N ASN A 153 -0.62 3.71 -10.22
CA ASN A 153 0.03 4.09 -11.48
C ASN A 153 1.07 3.05 -11.97
N GLY A 154 1.34 1.98 -11.21
CA GLY A 154 2.35 0.98 -11.58
C GLY A 154 3.79 1.45 -11.45
N LEU A 155 4.03 2.54 -10.71
CA LEU A 155 5.36 3.15 -10.59
C LEU A 155 6.15 2.54 -9.42
N ALA A 156 7.13 1.71 -9.75
CA ALA A 156 8.04 1.13 -8.76
C ALA A 156 9.12 2.14 -8.35
N LEU A 157 9.26 2.40 -7.05
CA LEU A 157 10.35 3.21 -6.52
C LEU A 157 11.69 2.54 -6.85
N ASP A 158 12.72 3.31 -7.21
CA ASP A 158 14.06 2.74 -7.39
C ASP A 158 14.65 2.33 -6.03
N THR A 159 14.61 1.02 -5.77
CA THR A 159 15.14 0.39 -4.56
C THR A 159 16.40 -0.41 -4.84
N ARG A 160 17.05 -0.21 -5.99
CA ARG A 160 18.28 -0.92 -6.34
C ARG A 160 19.46 -0.39 -5.52
N PRO A 161 20.20 -1.26 -4.79
CA PRO A 161 21.41 -0.84 -4.11
C PRO A 161 22.50 -0.39 -5.11
N LEU A 162 23.11 0.77 -4.87
CA LEU A 162 24.16 1.36 -5.71
C LEU A 162 25.51 0.62 -5.61
N ASN A 163 25.66 -0.27 -4.64
CA ASN A 163 26.82 -1.15 -4.51
C ASN A 163 26.68 -2.48 -5.25
N VAL A 164 25.58 -2.70 -5.97
CA VAL A 164 25.35 -3.90 -6.77
C VAL A 164 25.56 -3.56 -8.25
N PRO A 165 26.54 -4.20 -8.93
CA PRO A 165 26.78 -4.00 -10.36
C PRO A 165 25.53 -4.29 -11.21
N ILE A 166 25.35 -3.54 -12.31
CA ILE A 166 24.36 -3.81 -13.36
C ILE A 166 24.81 -4.87 -14.35
N ALA A 167 26.12 -5.01 -14.55
CA ALA A 167 26.69 -6.06 -15.37
C ALA A 167 28.00 -6.56 -14.76
N VAL A 168 28.25 -7.86 -14.93
CA VAL A 168 29.50 -8.51 -14.55
C VAL A 168 30.03 -9.26 -15.76
N HIS A 169 31.20 -8.86 -16.25
CA HIS A 169 31.85 -9.46 -17.41
C HIS A 169 33.07 -10.26 -16.98
N ARG A 170 33.05 -11.56 -17.27
CA ARG A 170 34.20 -12.46 -17.13
C ARG A 170 34.95 -12.49 -18.45
N ALA A 171 36.10 -11.82 -18.52
CA ALA A 171 36.98 -11.91 -19.67
C ALA A 171 37.82 -13.20 -19.58
N PRO A 172 38.32 -13.77 -20.71
CA PRO A 172 39.32 -14.82 -20.66
C PRO A 172 40.54 -14.36 -19.84
N GLY A 173 40.88 -15.11 -18.79
CA GLY A 173 41.98 -14.78 -17.87
C GLY A 173 41.51 -14.28 -16.50
N PRO A 174 42.40 -13.65 -15.71
CA PRO A 174 42.16 -13.36 -14.30
C PRO A 174 41.36 -12.07 -14.03
N VAL A 175 40.55 -11.62 -15.00
CA VAL A 175 39.91 -10.31 -14.97
C VAL A 175 38.39 -10.43 -14.84
N LEU A 176 37.85 -9.81 -13.80
CA LEU A 176 36.42 -9.71 -13.56
C LEU A 176 36.02 -8.23 -13.57
N THR A 177 35.25 -7.83 -14.57
CA THR A 177 34.80 -6.45 -14.77
C THR A 177 33.38 -6.26 -14.26
N PHE A 178 33.13 -5.13 -13.61
CA PHE A 178 31.87 -4.72 -13.02
C PHE A 178 31.46 -3.36 -13.58
N GLU A 179 30.27 -3.31 -14.12
CA GLU A 179 29.61 -2.07 -14.49
C GLU A 179 28.57 -1.73 -13.43
N PHE A 180 28.55 -0.49 -12.96
CA PHE A 180 27.58 0.00 -11.99
C PHE A 180 26.57 0.94 -12.64
N ASP A 181 25.39 1.03 -12.03
CA ASP A 181 24.47 2.09 -12.37
C ASP A 181 24.98 3.42 -11.78
N GLY A 182 25.36 4.36 -12.65
CA GLY A 182 25.95 5.63 -12.24
C GLY A 182 27.45 5.53 -11.94
N GLN A 183 27.91 6.28 -10.93
CA GLN A 183 29.32 6.44 -10.59
C GLN A 183 29.54 6.30 -9.07
N PRO A 184 29.27 5.11 -8.49
CA PRO A 184 29.43 4.92 -7.05
C PRO A 184 30.90 5.02 -6.64
N GLN A 185 31.15 5.67 -5.50
CA GLN A 185 32.46 5.67 -4.86
C GLN A 185 32.56 4.46 -3.93
N LEU A 186 33.52 3.57 -4.20
CA LEU A 186 33.71 2.35 -3.42
C LEU A 186 34.67 2.60 -2.25
N GLY A 187 34.25 2.24 -1.04
CA GLY A 187 35.06 2.25 0.19
C GLY A 187 35.72 0.91 0.50
N GLY A 188 35.37 -0.15 -0.22
CA GLY A 188 35.92 -1.48 0.02
C GLY A 188 35.24 -2.56 -0.79
N TYR A 189 35.81 -3.76 -0.74
CA TYR A 189 35.22 -4.96 -1.32
C TYR A 189 35.51 -6.19 -0.45
N SER A 190 34.72 -7.23 -0.68
CA SER A 190 34.88 -8.55 -0.08
C SER A 190 34.78 -9.58 -1.20
N VAL A 191 35.64 -10.58 -1.19
CA VAL A 191 35.74 -11.57 -2.27
C VAL A 191 35.79 -12.98 -1.69
N TRP A 192 35.01 -13.87 -2.30
CA TRP A 192 35.14 -15.32 -2.12
C TRP A 192 35.97 -15.85 -3.26
N SER A 193 37.09 -16.47 -2.91
CA SER A 193 38.05 -16.97 -3.89
C SER A 193 38.44 -18.40 -3.53
N SER A 194 38.61 -19.21 -4.58
CA SER A 194 39.27 -20.51 -4.51
C SER A 194 40.55 -20.47 -5.35
N SER A 195 41.68 -20.85 -4.76
CA SER A 195 42.99 -20.83 -5.44
C SER A 195 43.80 -22.09 -5.14
N ALA A 196 44.53 -22.60 -6.13
CA ALA A 196 45.45 -23.73 -5.94
C ALA A 196 46.78 -23.31 -5.31
N GLY A 197 47.13 -22.03 -5.37
CA GLY A 197 48.35 -21.46 -4.79
C GLY A 197 48.16 -19.99 -4.39
N ASP A 198 49.25 -19.34 -4.02
CA ASP A 198 49.19 -17.92 -3.70
C ASP A 198 48.86 -17.08 -4.93
N ALA A 199 48.02 -16.07 -4.72
CA ALA A 199 47.65 -15.12 -5.77
C ALA A 199 47.51 -13.71 -5.17
N THR A 200 47.54 -12.71 -6.02
CA THR A 200 47.28 -11.32 -5.63
C THR A 200 46.09 -10.79 -6.41
N LEU A 201 45.21 -10.05 -5.74
CA LEU A 201 44.14 -9.29 -6.37
C LEU A 201 44.47 -7.80 -6.28
N LYS A 202 44.14 -7.08 -7.35
CA LYS A 202 44.08 -5.63 -7.36
C LYS A 202 42.78 -5.13 -7.98
N LEU A 203 42.30 -3.99 -7.49
CA LEU A 203 41.13 -3.30 -8.05
C LEU A 203 41.60 -2.20 -8.99
N GLN A 204 40.95 -2.11 -10.14
CA GLN A 204 41.13 -1.02 -11.11
C GLN A 204 39.81 -0.28 -11.32
N LYS A 205 39.90 0.99 -11.71
CA LYS A 205 38.78 1.90 -11.98
C LYS A 205 38.87 2.47 -13.39
N SER A 206 37.72 2.74 -14.01
CA SER A 206 37.65 3.32 -15.35
C SER A 206 36.37 4.16 -15.56
N THR A 207 36.50 5.26 -16.31
CA THR A 207 35.38 6.11 -16.71
C THR A 207 34.66 5.58 -17.95
N ASN A 208 35.36 4.87 -18.83
CA ASN A 208 34.89 4.43 -20.15
C ASN A 208 34.95 2.91 -20.37
N GLY A 209 35.46 2.14 -19.41
CA GLY A 209 35.63 0.69 -19.53
C GLY A 209 36.82 0.26 -20.40
N VAL A 210 37.56 1.21 -20.98
CA VAL A 210 38.68 0.97 -21.90
C VAL A 210 40.02 1.34 -21.26
N VAL A 211 40.10 2.52 -20.65
CA VAL A 211 41.32 3.01 -19.98
C VAL A 211 41.21 2.73 -18.48
N TRP A 212 42.16 1.97 -17.94
CA TRP A 212 42.10 1.46 -16.58
C TRP A 212 43.21 2.04 -15.70
N GLN A 213 42.86 2.39 -14.48
CA GLN A 213 43.80 2.90 -13.47
C GLN A 213 43.76 2.03 -12.21
N ASP A 214 44.91 1.77 -11.61
CA ASP A 214 45.00 1.05 -10.35
C ASP A 214 44.37 1.87 -9.21
N VAL A 215 43.59 1.21 -8.35
CA VAL A 215 43.07 1.80 -7.12
C VAL A 215 44.14 1.65 -6.04
N SER A 216 44.65 2.77 -5.55
CA SER A 216 45.66 2.79 -4.48
C SER A 216 45.18 2.03 -3.24
N GLY A 217 46.06 1.21 -2.67
CA GLY A 217 45.75 0.42 -1.48
C GLY A 217 44.71 -0.67 -1.70
N SER A 218 44.42 -1.08 -2.94
CA SER A 218 43.46 -2.16 -3.23
C SER A 218 44.07 -3.57 -3.24
N HIS A 219 45.39 -3.69 -3.13
CA HIS A 219 46.09 -4.98 -3.19
C HIS A 219 45.67 -5.90 -2.04
N LEU A 220 45.42 -7.17 -2.39
CA LEU A 220 44.97 -8.20 -1.47
C LEU A 220 45.66 -9.52 -1.81
N ARG A 221 46.32 -10.14 -0.82
CA ARG A 221 46.94 -11.47 -0.99
C ARG A 221 45.90 -12.55 -0.74
N LEU A 222 45.79 -13.47 -1.68
CA LEU A 222 45.01 -14.68 -1.61
C LEU A 222 45.95 -15.85 -1.32
N GLY A 223 45.54 -16.71 -0.40
CA GLY A 223 46.23 -17.95 -0.11
C GLY A 223 45.51 -19.14 -0.74
N PRO A 224 46.08 -20.35 -0.65
CA PRO A 224 45.48 -21.55 -1.20
C PRO A 224 44.18 -21.95 -0.48
N GLY A 225 43.31 -22.62 -1.24
CA GLY A 225 41.99 -23.09 -0.81
C GLY A 225 40.88 -22.06 -1.02
N GLN A 226 39.68 -22.42 -0.54
CA GLN A 226 38.49 -21.56 -0.62
C GLN A 226 38.39 -20.71 0.64
N ARG A 227 38.46 -19.38 0.50
CA ARG A 227 38.43 -18.44 1.63
C ARG A 227 37.74 -17.12 1.26
N ARG A 228 37.19 -16.46 2.28
CA ARG A 228 36.66 -15.10 2.17
C ARG A 228 37.76 -14.10 2.55
N TYR A 229 37.95 -13.09 1.71
CA TYR A 229 38.85 -11.98 1.98
C TYR A 229 38.09 -10.65 1.97
N GLN A 230 38.61 -9.67 2.71
CA GLN A 230 38.03 -8.34 2.78
C GLN A 230 39.12 -7.28 2.66
N ARG A 231 38.85 -6.24 1.88
CA ARG A 231 39.71 -5.08 1.72
C ARG A 231 38.92 -3.79 1.93
N THR A 232 39.45 -2.90 2.76
CA THR A 232 38.98 -1.51 2.88
C THR A 232 39.91 -0.62 2.06
N LEU A 233 39.34 0.37 1.39
CA LEU A 233 40.04 1.34 0.56
C LEU A 233 40.15 2.66 1.33
N GLY A 234 41.25 3.39 1.13
CA GLY A 234 41.40 4.72 1.73
C GLY A 234 40.35 5.69 1.19
N GLU A 235 39.94 6.66 2.00
CA GLU A 235 39.05 7.73 1.56
C GLU A 235 39.62 8.42 0.31
N GLY A 236 38.77 8.69 -0.67
CA GLY A 236 39.20 9.31 -1.94
C GLY A 236 39.86 8.36 -2.95
N SER A 237 40.24 7.13 -2.61
CA SER A 237 40.96 6.21 -3.53
C SER A 237 40.19 5.91 -4.82
N THR A 238 38.86 5.99 -4.76
CA THR A 238 37.92 5.76 -5.87
C THR A 238 37.17 7.03 -6.28
N LEU A 239 37.61 8.20 -5.84
CA LEU A 239 37.02 9.49 -6.24
C LEU A 239 37.43 9.84 -7.67
N SER A 240 36.47 10.26 -8.49
CA SER A 240 36.68 10.77 -9.86
C SER A 240 36.54 12.30 -9.91
N SER A 241 35.65 12.87 -9.09
CA SER A 241 35.48 14.31 -8.96
C SER A 241 34.92 14.66 -7.57
N SER A 242 35.41 15.74 -6.96
CA SER A 242 34.80 16.37 -5.79
C SER A 242 33.72 17.35 -6.24
N SER A 243 32.55 17.32 -5.60
CA SER A 243 31.51 18.34 -5.75
C SER A 243 31.28 18.98 -4.39
N HIS A 244 31.22 20.31 -4.34
CA HIS A 244 30.86 21.00 -3.11
C HIS A 244 29.38 20.72 -2.80
N GLY A 245 29.10 20.09 -1.65
CA GLY A 245 27.74 19.91 -1.12
C GLY A 245 26.99 18.64 -1.53
N ARG A 246 27.54 17.80 -2.44
CA ARG A 246 27.04 16.45 -2.72
C ARG A 246 28.23 15.49 -2.68
N GLY A 247 28.08 14.35 -2.00
CA GLY A 247 29.14 13.35 -1.83
C GLY A 247 29.93 13.06 -3.11
N GLY A 248 31.19 12.67 -2.96
CA GLY A 248 32.11 12.40 -4.06
C GLY A 248 31.54 11.43 -5.10
N ARG A 249 31.81 11.68 -6.39
CA ARG A 249 31.49 10.73 -7.46
C ARG A 249 32.66 9.78 -7.65
N GLY A 250 32.37 8.51 -7.86
CA GLY A 250 33.35 7.50 -8.23
C GLY A 250 33.34 7.18 -9.71
N TYR A 251 33.44 5.91 -10.07
CA TYR A 251 33.56 5.44 -11.45
C TYR A 251 32.42 4.50 -11.80
N ARG A 252 32.04 4.46 -13.08
CA ARG A 252 31.02 3.52 -13.58
C ARG A 252 31.57 2.10 -13.68
N TYR A 253 32.84 1.97 -14.05
CA TYR A 253 33.48 0.69 -14.31
C TYR A 253 34.57 0.41 -13.29
N TYR A 254 34.53 -0.78 -12.72
CA TYR A 254 35.60 -1.32 -11.88
C TYR A 254 35.98 -2.71 -12.39
N ARG A 255 37.20 -3.15 -12.15
CA ARG A 255 37.56 -4.56 -12.40
C ARG A 255 38.54 -5.07 -11.36
N LEU A 256 38.39 -6.34 -11.00
CA LEU A 256 39.38 -7.08 -10.24
C LEU A 256 40.31 -7.79 -11.22
N VAL A 257 41.60 -7.65 -10.99
CA VAL A 257 42.65 -8.34 -11.73
C VAL A 257 43.39 -9.24 -10.76
N ALA A 258 43.35 -10.55 -11.00
CA ALA A 258 44.17 -11.50 -10.27
C ALA A 258 45.51 -11.74 -10.97
N THR A 259 46.54 -12.01 -10.18
CA THR A 259 47.86 -12.40 -10.68
C THR A 259 48.36 -13.55 -9.82
N SER A 260 48.75 -14.66 -10.45
CA SER A 260 49.37 -15.81 -9.80
C SER A 260 50.42 -16.41 -10.73
N GLU A 261 51.44 -17.04 -10.14
CA GLU A 261 52.48 -17.76 -10.86
C GLU A 261 52.08 -19.21 -11.18
N THR A 262 51.12 -19.78 -10.45
CA THR A 262 50.79 -21.22 -10.50
C THR A 262 49.44 -21.49 -11.16
N ALA A 263 48.38 -20.79 -10.75
CA ALA A 263 47.04 -20.96 -11.32
C ALA A 263 46.18 -19.72 -11.10
N THR A 264 45.34 -19.39 -12.08
CA THR A 264 44.41 -18.25 -11.96
C THR A 264 43.36 -18.56 -10.88
N PRO A 265 43.24 -17.73 -9.82
CA PRO A 265 42.25 -17.97 -8.77
C PRO A 265 40.84 -17.81 -9.34
N THR A 266 39.93 -18.67 -8.88
CA THR A 266 38.52 -18.57 -9.22
C THR A 266 37.83 -17.60 -8.27
N ILE A 267 37.34 -16.48 -8.81
CA ILE A 267 36.52 -15.52 -8.07
C ILE A 267 35.05 -15.93 -8.20
N GLU A 268 34.48 -16.36 -7.08
CA GLU A 268 33.10 -16.83 -7.00
C GLU A 268 32.13 -15.65 -6.91
N HIS A 269 32.27 -14.86 -5.84
CA HIS A 269 31.37 -13.76 -5.53
C HIS A 269 32.12 -12.56 -4.95
N VAL A 270 31.63 -11.36 -5.27
CA VAL A 270 32.24 -10.09 -4.86
C VAL A 270 31.15 -9.15 -4.34
N ASN A 271 31.37 -8.63 -3.13
CA ASN A 271 30.51 -7.66 -2.48
C ASN A 271 31.24 -6.33 -2.31
N PHE A 272 30.61 -5.24 -2.72
CA PHE A 272 31.18 -3.90 -2.61
C PHE A 272 30.58 -3.11 -1.44
N ARG A 273 31.39 -2.25 -0.83
CA ARG A 273 30.96 -1.26 0.15
C ARG A 273 31.15 0.13 -0.43
N LEU A 274 30.17 1.00 -0.24
CA LEU A 274 30.25 2.40 -0.65
C LEU A 274 31.00 3.23 0.40
N THR A 275 31.55 4.35 -0.01
CA THR A 275 32.01 5.43 0.89
C THR A 275 31.43 6.75 0.43
N GLY A 276 30.91 7.56 1.36
CA GLY A 276 30.35 8.89 1.06
C GLY A 276 29.08 8.93 0.20
N ALA A 277 28.57 7.78 -0.28
CA ALA A 277 27.36 7.66 -1.08
C ALA A 277 26.23 6.98 -0.30
N ARG A 278 24.98 7.36 -0.61
CA ARG A 278 23.76 6.68 -0.13
C ARG A 278 23.72 5.25 -0.67
N HIS A 279 23.05 4.32 0.03
CA HIS A 279 22.91 2.95 -0.47
C HIS A 279 22.00 2.87 -1.69
N TYR A 280 21.06 3.81 -1.83
CA TYR A 280 20.09 3.88 -2.93
C TYR A 280 20.13 5.26 -3.59
N ARG A 281 19.48 5.38 -4.76
CA ARG A 281 19.22 6.70 -5.38
C ARG A 281 18.30 7.56 -4.53
N ASN A 282 17.31 6.90 -3.93
CA ASN A 282 16.41 7.49 -2.93
C ASN A 282 17.08 7.48 -1.54
N ALA A 283 16.54 8.24 -0.59
CA ALA A 283 17.03 8.14 0.80
C ALA A 283 16.80 6.72 1.34
N ASP A 284 17.78 6.16 2.05
CA ASP A 284 17.74 4.79 2.57
C ASP A 284 16.45 4.53 3.38
N LYS A 285 16.07 5.47 4.26
CA LYS A 285 14.85 5.38 5.07
C LYS A 285 13.57 5.40 4.24
N VAL A 286 13.53 6.15 3.13
CA VAL A 286 12.39 6.15 2.18
C VAL A 286 12.25 4.77 1.54
N VAL A 287 13.36 4.18 1.09
CA VAL A 287 13.38 2.83 0.49
C VAL A 287 12.92 1.77 1.51
N HIS A 288 13.42 1.85 2.75
CA HIS A 288 13.05 0.91 3.80
C HIS A 288 11.58 1.00 4.19
N LEU A 289 11.04 2.20 4.40
CA LEU A 289 9.63 2.39 4.69
C LEU A 289 8.74 1.99 3.49
N TYR A 290 9.12 2.32 2.26
CA TYR A 290 8.40 1.90 1.05
C TYR A 290 8.30 0.37 0.95
N ASN A 291 9.43 -0.34 1.09
CA ASN A 291 9.46 -1.79 1.06
C ASN A 291 8.65 -2.42 2.19
N TYR A 292 8.72 -1.85 3.39
CA TYR A 292 7.88 -2.26 4.52
C TYR A 292 6.39 -2.12 4.20
N LEU A 293 5.95 -0.95 3.71
CA LEU A 293 4.56 -0.69 3.38
C LEU A 293 4.02 -1.65 2.32
N LEU A 294 4.79 -1.89 1.24
CA LEU A 294 4.38 -2.84 0.21
C LEU A 294 4.29 -4.28 0.72
N ALA A 295 5.28 -4.72 1.51
CA ALA A 295 5.30 -6.06 2.07
C ALA A 295 4.10 -6.33 2.99
N GLN A 296 3.71 -5.35 3.81
CA GLN A 296 2.59 -5.50 4.72
C GLN A 296 1.23 -5.32 4.02
N ALA A 297 1.10 -4.37 3.09
CA ALA A 297 -0.11 -4.23 2.27
C ALA A 297 -0.42 -5.50 1.48
N GLY A 298 0.62 -6.20 0.99
CA GLY A 298 0.47 -7.49 0.33
C GLY A 298 -0.10 -8.59 1.22
N ARG A 299 0.17 -8.57 2.53
CA ARG A 299 -0.36 -9.54 3.50
C ARG A 299 -1.79 -9.24 3.92
N ALA A 300 -2.17 -7.96 3.97
CA ALA A 300 -3.51 -7.53 4.38
C ALA A 300 -4.61 -7.92 3.38
N ASP A 301 -4.26 -8.11 2.10
CA ASP A 301 -5.17 -8.52 1.02
C ASP A 301 -5.87 -9.86 1.29
N HIS A 302 -5.30 -10.72 2.14
CA HIS A 302 -5.86 -12.04 2.48
C HIS A 302 -6.94 -12.01 3.57
N HIS A 303 -7.26 -10.83 4.13
CA HIS A 303 -8.26 -10.68 5.18
C HIS A 303 -9.52 -9.91 4.76
N ALA A 304 -9.54 -9.30 3.57
CA ALA A 304 -10.62 -8.40 3.13
C ALA A 304 -11.66 -9.05 2.20
N ASP A 305 -11.33 -10.19 1.58
CA ASP A 305 -12.24 -10.92 0.69
C ASP A 305 -12.66 -12.27 1.32
N ASP A 306 -13.92 -12.65 1.09
CA ASP A 306 -14.54 -13.98 1.30
C ASP A 306 -15.12 -14.38 2.68
N ALA A 307 -15.80 -13.47 3.38
CA ALA A 307 -16.90 -13.88 4.25
C ALA A 307 -18.19 -13.15 3.88
N LEU A 308 -19.19 -13.89 3.39
CA LEU A 308 -20.60 -13.46 3.40
C LEU A 308 -20.97 -13.18 4.85
N LEU A 309 -20.87 -11.91 5.27
CA LEU A 309 -21.03 -11.51 6.67
C LEU A 309 -22.42 -11.79 7.23
N LEU A 310 -23.40 -11.89 6.32
CA LEU A 310 -24.78 -12.28 6.58
C LEU A 310 -25.11 -13.54 5.78
N ASP A 311 -25.70 -14.54 6.43
CA ASP A 311 -26.25 -15.76 5.84
C ASP A 311 -27.78 -15.66 5.85
N ASP A 312 -28.37 -15.67 4.65
CA ASP A 312 -29.80 -15.52 4.38
C ASP A 312 -30.40 -16.75 3.70
N ARG A 313 -29.67 -17.87 3.61
CA ARG A 313 -30.08 -19.07 2.85
C ARG A 313 -31.41 -19.69 3.29
N HIS A 314 -31.79 -19.45 4.54
CA HIS A 314 -33.04 -19.95 5.12
C HIS A 314 -34.01 -18.80 5.44
N ALA A 315 -33.69 -17.56 5.04
CA ALA A 315 -34.51 -16.42 5.36
C ALA A 315 -35.78 -16.41 4.49
N THR A 316 -36.92 -16.32 5.16
CA THR A 316 -38.24 -16.20 4.54
C THR A 316 -39.01 -15.07 5.19
N ALA A 317 -39.95 -14.46 4.48
CA ALA A 317 -40.89 -13.51 5.06
C ALA A 317 -42.24 -14.21 5.33
N ASP A 318 -42.68 -14.17 6.60
CA ASP A 318 -43.98 -14.67 7.03
C ASP A 318 -44.59 -13.78 8.11
N ALA A 319 -45.87 -13.43 7.96
CA ALA A 319 -46.66 -12.70 8.96
C ALA A 319 -45.99 -11.45 9.56
N GLY A 320 -45.19 -10.73 8.78
CA GLY A 320 -44.46 -9.53 9.23
C GLY A 320 -43.17 -9.83 10.02
N LEU A 321 -42.69 -11.08 9.99
CA LEU A 321 -41.39 -11.50 10.51
C LEU A 321 -40.54 -12.04 9.37
N ILE A 322 -39.33 -11.51 9.22
CA ILE A 322 -38.40 -11.85 8.13
C ILE A 322 -37.12 -12.45 8.73
N GLY A 323 -36.79 -13.68 8.33
CA GLY A 323 -35.61 -14.40 8.80
C GLY A 323 -35.78 -15.92 8.76
N PRO A 324 -34.91 -16.70 9.40
CA PRO A 324 -33.76 -16.26 10.20
C PRO A 324 -32.59 -15.76 9.35
N PHE A 325 -31.91 -14.75 9.85
CA PHE A 325 -30.60 -14.33 9.38
C PHE A 325 -29.53 -14.72 10.40
N ARG A 326 -28.32 -15.05 9.92
CA ARG A 326 -27.15 -15.31 10.79
C ARG A 326 -25.97 -14.46 10.38
N VAL A 327 -25.25 -13.92 11.37
CA VAL A 327 -23.96 -13.25 11.12
C VAL A 327 -22.80 -14.23 11.21
N ARG A 328 -21.72 -14.00 10.46
CA ARG A 328 -20.50 -14.83 10.50
C ARG A 328 -19.39 -14.27 11.40
N ILE A 329 -19.48 -13.00 11.75
CA ILE A 329 -18.60 -12.29 12.68
C ILE A 329 -19.45 -11.45 13.63
N PRO A 330 -18.91 -11.04 14.79
CA PRO A 330 -19.63 -10.15 15.70
C PRO A 330 -19.99 -8.82 15.03
N LEU A 331 -21.29 -8.50 14.95
CA LEU A 331 -21.81 -7.29 14.32
C LEU A 331 -22.78 -6.54 15.24
N LEU A 332 -22.63 -5.22 15.33
CA LEU A 332 -23.64 -4.33 15.86
C LEU A 332 -24.57 -3.92 14.71
N LEU A 333 -25.83 -4.35 14.77
CA LEU A 333 -26.83 -4.11 13.74
C LEU A 333 -27.76 -2.98 14.16
N SER A 334 -28.22 -2.20 13.18
CA SER A 334 -29.23 -1.16 13.32
C SER A 334 -30.17 -1.20 12.13
N ALA A 335 -31.46 -1.09 12.42
CA ALA A 335 -32.54 -1.10 11.45
C ALA A 335 -33.08 0.32 11.29
N ASP A 336 -33.20 0.77 10.04
CA ASP A 336 -33.82 2.06 9.70
C ASP A 336 -35.34 1.89 9.50
N ASP A 337 -36.03 3.00 9.22
CA ASP A 337 -37.44 3.04 8.77
C ASP A 337 -38.48 2.40 9.70
N GLY A 338 -38.19 2.33 11.01
CA GLY A 338 -39.15 1.91 12.04
C GLY A 338 -39.30 0.39 12.21
N HIS A 339 -38.50 -0.39 11.48
CA HIS A 339 -38.38 -1.83 11.66
C HIS A 339 -37.67 -2.17 12.99
N GLN A 340 -37.96 -3.35 13.55
CA GLN A 340 -37.31 -3.82 14.78
C GLN A 340 -36.51 -5.09 14.52
N LEU A 341 -35.29 -5.14 15.03
CA LEU A 341 -34.49 -6.37 15.08
C LEU A 341 -34.89 -7.16 16.31
N VAL A 342 -35.21 -8.44 16.13
CA VAL A 342 -35.61 -9.34 17.22
C VAL A 342 -34.86 -10.66 17.18
N ASP A 343 -34.71 -11.32 18.33
CA ASP A 343 -34.16 -12.67 18.43
C ASP A 343 -35.23 -13.75 18.15
N ALA A 344 -34.84 -15.02 18.27
CA ALA A 344 -35.76 -16.15 18.08
C ALA A 344 -36.92 -16.19 19.09
N ASP A 345 -36.76 -15.57 20.25
CA ASP A 345 -37.79 -15.46 21.29
C ASP A 345 -38.66 -14.20 21.12
N GLY A 346 -38.35 -13.37 20.11
CA GLY A 346 -39.10 -12.17 19.75
C GLY A 346 -38.73 -10.92 20.56
N PHE A 347 -37.66 -10.96 21.35
CA PHE A 347 -37.14 -9.80 22.09
C PHE A 347 -36.24 -8.93 21.22
N ALA A 348 -36.21 -7.63 21.50
CA ALA A 348 -35.44 -6.67 20.71
C ALA A 348 -33.92 -6.91 20.83
N VAL A 349 -33.23 -6.95 19.69
CA VAL A 349 -31.77 -7.06 19.58
C VAL A 349 -31.17 -5.66 19.53
N GLY A 350 -30.55 -5.23 20.64
CA GLY A 350 -29.85 -3.94 20.74
C GLY A 350 -28.35 -4.04 21.00
N GLN A 351 -27.81 -5.26 21.03
CA GLN A 351 -26.41 -5.56 21.36
C GLN A 351 -25.71 -6.25 20.19
N VAL A 352 -24.40 -6.49 20.34
CA VAL A 352 -23.60 -7.22 19.35
C VAL A 352 -24.23 -8.60 19.10
N VAL A 353 -24.51 -8.90 17.83
CA VAL A 353 -24.96 -10.22 17.38
C VAL A 353 -23.72 -11.08 17.17
N GLU A 354 -23.63 -12.18 17.91
CA GLU A 354 -22.53 -13.15 17.81
C GLU A 354 -22.69 -14.09 16.61
N PRO A 355 -21.58 -14.66 16.08
CA PRO A 355 -21.61 -15.58 14.95
C PRO A 355 -22.55 -16.77 15.17
N GLY A 356 -23.40 -17.04 14.18
CA GLY A 356 -24.33 -18.17 14.17
C GLY A 356 -25.61 -17.96 14.98
N THR A 357 -25.78 -16.83 15.65
CA THR A 357 -27.03 -16.46 16.34
C THR A 357 -28.09 -16.06 15.32
N ASP A 358 -29.29 -16.64 15.46
CA ASP A 358 -30.45 -16.28 14.65
C ASP A 358 -31.02 -14.94 15.08
N PHE A 359 -31.26 -14.06 14.11
CA PHE A 359 -32.03 -12.85 14.31
C PHE A 359 -33.05 -12.67 13.18
N TYR A 360 -34.07 -11.89 13.47
CA TYR A 360 -35.20 -11.64 12.58
C TYR A 360 -35.47 -10.14 12.51
N ILE A 361 -36.14 -9.73 11.44
CA ILE A 361 -36.62 -8.36 11.23
C ILE A 361 -38.13 -8.40 11.38
N ARG A 362 -38.67 -7.58 12.28
CA ARG A 362 -40.11 -7.33 12.38
C ARG A 362 -40.47 -6.15 11.49
N GLU A 363 -41.36 -6.40 10.55
CA GLU A 363 -41.82 -5.46 9.54
C GLU A 363 -42.60 -4.28 10.15
N ALA A 364 -42.30 -3.05 9.71
CA ALA A 364 -43.16 -1.89 9.93
C ALA A 364 -44.31 -1.87 8.90
N PRO A 365 -45.53 -1.43 9.25
CA PRO A 365 -46.71 -1.58 8.38
C PRO A 365 -46.48 -1.08 6.93
N GLY A 366 -46.63 -1.98 5.96
CA GLY A 366 -46.53 -1.67 4.53
C GLY A 366 -45.12 -1.69 3.93
N GLY A 367 -44.15 -2.33 4.60
CA GLY A 367 -42.77 -2.43 4.14
C GLY A 367 -42.57 -3.58 3.14
N SER A 368 -41.79 -3.34 2.08
CA SER A 368 -41.37 -4.40 1.14
C SER A 368 -39.83 -4.58 1.10
N GLY A 369 -39.14 -3.91 2.02
CA GLY A 369 -37.71 -3.98 2.16
C GLY A 369 -37.20 -3.05 3.26
N ILE A 370 -35.93 -3.21 3.58
CA ILE A 370 -35.21 -2.46 4.61
C ILE A 370 -33.72 -2.37 4.24
N THR A 371 -33.06 -1.30 4.64
CA THR A 371 -31.59 -1.24 4.70
C THR A 371 -31.15 -1.46 6.14
N LEU A 372 -30.42 -2.55 6.40
CA LEU A 372 -29.77 -2.78 7.69
C LEU A 372 -28.36 -2.20 7.69
N THR A 373 -28.06 -1.33 8.66
CA THR A 373 -26.70 -0.84 8.87
C THR A 373 -25.98 -1.68 9.92
N ALA A 374 -24.84 -2.25 9.55
CA ALA A 374 -23.99 -3.08 10.41
C ALA A 374 -22.63 -2.42 10.63
N LYS A 375 -22.19 -2.39 11.90
CA LYS A 375 -20.84 -2.02 12.32
C LYS A 375 -20.16 -3.23 12.93
N THR A 376 -18.94 -3.54 12.52
CA THR A 376 -18.14 -4.60 13.18
C THR A 376 -17.60 -4.12 14.52
N VAL A 377 -17.38 -5.08 15.43
CA VAL A 377 -16.70 -4.81 16.71
C VAL A 377 -15.19 -4.54 16.52
N GLY A 378 -14.62 -4.95 15.38
CA GLY A 378 -13.29 -4.55 14.90
C GLY A 378 -13.37 -3.59 13.71
N ASP A 379 -12.25 -3.07 13.23
CA ASP A 379 -12.26 -2.19 12.07
C ASP A 379 -12.46 -2.99 10.77
N LEU A 380 -13.51 -2.66 10.02
CA LEU A 380 -13.62 -3.07 8.62
C LEU A 380 -12.71 -2.20 7.76
N HIS A 381 -11.96 -2.87 6.91
CA HIS A 381 -10.95 -2.26 6.07
C HIS A 381 -11.15 -2.62 4.61
N GLY A 382 -10.59 -1.83 3.70
CA GLY A 382 -10.53 -2.14 2.28
C GLY A 382 -11.10 -1.09 1.34
N ARG A 383 -11.39 0.12 1.83
CA ARG A 383 -12.07 1.16 1.05
C ARG A 383 -11.44 2.53 1.27
N VAL A 384 -11.23 3.27 0.19
CA VAL A 384 -10.54 4.56 0.20
C VAL A 384 -11.55 5.68 -0.06
N LEU A 385 -11.59 6.67 0.84
CA LEU A 385 -12.26 7.94 0.55
C LEU A 385 -11.39 8.78 -0.37
N THR A 386 -11.98 9.21 -1.48
CA THR A 386 -11.29 10.03 -2.46
C THR A 386 -11.83 11.45 -2.47
N GLY A 387 -11.01 12.40 -2.90
CA GLY A 387 -11.41 13.76 -3.20
C GLY A 387 -11.23 14.03 -4.69
N VAL A 388 -12.28 14.48 -5.37
CA VAL A 388 -12.26 14.85 -6.79
C VAL A 388 -12.58 16.33 -6.95
N ALA A 389 -11.82 17.03 -7.79
CA ALA A 389 -12.06 18.44 -8.07
C ALA A 389 -13.36 18.63 -8.88
N LEU A 390 -14.09 19.71 -8.61
CA LEU A 390 -15.38 20.02 -9.26
C LEU A 390 -15.29 20.98 -10.45
N ASP A 391 -14.10 21.52 -10.75
CA ASP A 391 -13.87 22.53 -11.78
C ASP A 391 -14.00 21.95 -13.21
N GLU A 392 -14.21 22.76 -14.25
CA GLU A 392 -14.24 22.29 -15.66
C GLU A 392 -12.88 21.69 -16.08
N ALA A 393 -11.78 22.19 -15.49
CA ALA A 393 -10.44 21.61 -15.65
C ALA A 393 -10.21 20.34 -14.80
N SER A 394 -11.22 19.84 -14.09
CA SER A 394 -11.14 18.72 -13.13
C SER A 394 -10.53 17.45 -13.68
N GLN A 395 -10.73 17.16 -14.97
CA GLN A 395 -10.17 15.97 -15.61
C GLN A 395 -8.63 15.91 -15.59
N ARG A 396 -7.96 17.06 -15.39
CA ARG A 396 -6.49 17.12 -15.27
C ARG A 396 -6.01 17.23 -13.82
N PHE A 397 -6.87 17.66 -12.89
CA PHE A 397 -6.46 17.79 -11.50
C PHE A 397 -6.31 16.44 -10.85
N THR A 398 -5.25 16.27 -10.06
CA THR A 398 -5.04 15.00 -9.36
C THR A 398 -6.24 14.70 -8.46
N PRO A 399 -6.90 13.54 -8.62
CA PRO A 399 -7.72 12.98 -7.55
C PRO A 399 -6.81 12.64 -6.37
N VAL A 400 -7.37 12.67 -5.18
CA VAL A 400 -6.60 12.47 -3.94
C VAL A 400 -7.25 11.42 -3.04
N ALA A 401 -6.44 10.66 -2.34
CA ALA A 401 -6.85 9.76 -1.26
C ALA A 401 -6.80 10.52 0.07
N LEU A 402 -7.92 10.57 0.78
CA LEU A 402 -8.00 11.31 2.05
C LEU A 402 -7.34 10.48 3.16
N ALA A 403 -6.31 11.04 3.79
CA ALA A 403 -5.57 10.43 4.90
C ALA A 403 -6.17 10.89 6.23
N ILE A 404 -7.41 10.49 6.47
CA ILE A 404 -8.19 10.81 7.67
C ILE A 404 -8.72 9.54 8.34
N PRO A 405 -9.06 9.60 9.64
CA PRO A 405 -9.87 8.56 10.26
C PRO A 405 -11.19 8.39 9.50
N THR A 406 -11.53 7.14 9.22
CA THR A 406 -12.75 6.75 8.50
C THR A 406 -13.56 5.79 9.34
N GLU A 407 -14.88 5.93 9.26
CA GLU A 407 -15.81 4.92 9.76
C GLU A 407 -16.32 4.12 8.56
N MET A 408 -16.27 2.80 8.67
CA MET A 408 -16.85 1.90 7.68
C MET A 408 -18.11 1.28 8.27
N ALA A 409 -19.21 1.38 7.53
CA ALA A 409 -20.45 0.66 7.79
C ALA A 409 -20.74 -0.29 6.61
N ILE A 410 -21.36 -1.41 6.91
CA ILE A 410 -21.93 -2.30 5.89
C ILE A 410 -23.42 -2.05 5.89
N GLU A 411 -23.97 -1.75 4.73
CA GLU A 411 -25.41 -1.66 4.51
C GLU A 411 -25.84 -2.98 3.84
N PHE A 412 -26.88 -3.62 4.36
CA PHE A 412 -27.53 -4.76 3.74
C PHE A 412 -28.93 -4.33 3.30
N ASP A 413 -29.13 -4.21 2.00
CA ASP A 413 -30.44 -3.97 1.42
C ASP A 413 -31.16 -5.33 1.34
N ILE A 414 -32.20 -5.50 2.14
CA ILE A 414 -32.99 -6.71 2.21
C ILE A 414 -34.38 -6.40 1.66
N SER A 415 -34.83 -7.17 0.68
CA SER A 415 -36.15 -7.01 0.07
C SER A 415 -36.93 -8.32 0.12
N TRP A 416 -38.24 -8.22 0.33
CA TRP A 416 -39.18 -9.35 0.29
C TRP A 416 -40.42 -8.96 -0.51
N GLN A 417 -41.10 -9.95 -1.09
CA GLN A 417 -42.39 -9.71 -1.74
C GLN A 417 -43.43 -9.47 -0.65
N ALA A 418 -44.10 -8.33 -0.68
CA ALA A 418 -45.25 -8.07 0.18
C ALA A 418 -46.38 -9.02 -0.24
N ASP A 419 -46.97 -9.72 0.73
CA ASP A 419 -48.13 -10.56 0.51
C ASP A 419 -49.25 -9.66 -0.04
N GLU A 420 -49.66 -9.83 -1.30
CA GLU A 420 -50.87 -9.18 -1.80
C GLU A 420 -52.01 -9.67 -0.92
N ALA A 421 -52.47 -8.81 -0.01
CA ALA A 421 -53.65 -9.08 0.77
C ALA A 421 -54.82 -9.26 -0.20
N TRP A 422 -55.17 -10.52 -0.48
CA TRP A 422 -56.41 -10.88 -1.15
C TRP A 422 -57.55 -10.39 -0.28
N SER A 423 -57.99 -9.17 -0.55
CA SER A 423 -59.23 -8.63 -0.01
C SER A 423 -60.36 -9.46 -0.60
N TYR A 424 -60.83 -10.46 0.17
CA TYR A 424 -62.14 -11.03 -0.05
C TYR A 424 -63.16 -9.91 0.13
N ILE A 425 -63.49 -9.24 -0.97
CA ILE A 425 -64.70 -8.42 -1.05
C ILE A 425 -65.86 -9.42 -0.92
N VAL A 426 -66.42 -9.47 0.29
CA VAL A 426 -67.75 -10.04 0.52
C VAL A 426 -68.74 -9.20 -0.27
N GLY A 427 -69.00 -9.63 -1.50
CA GLY A 427 -70.04 -9.07 -2.35
C GLY A 427 -71.39 -9.60 -1.90
N ASP A 428 -71.99 -8.91 -0.93
CA ASP A 428 -73.43 -8.98 -0.68
C ASP A 428 -74.17 -8.36 -1.88
N LYS A 429 -74.87 -9.19 -2.67
CA LYS A 429 -75.97 -8.76 -3.55
C LYS A 429 -77.01 -9.88 -3.74
N ARG A 430 -78.10 -9.73 -2.99
CA ARG A 430 -79.53 -10.00 -3.30
C ARG A 430 -79.95 -11.34 -3.90
#